data_AF-A0A527REF4-F1
#
_entry.id   AF-A0A527REF4-F1
#
_cell.length_a   1.000
_cell.length_b   1.000
_cell.length_c   1.000
_cell.angle_alpha   90.00
_cell.angle_beta   90.00
_cell.angle_gamma   90.00
#
_symmetry.space_group_name_H-M   'P 1'
#
loop_
_entity.id
_entity.type
_entity.pdbx_description
1 polymer ?
#
loop_
_entity_poly.entity_id
_entity_poly.type
_entity_poly.pdbx_seq_one_letter_code
_entity_poly.pdbx_strand_id
1 'polypeptide(L)' 'SDLDPRRFGDYANKEWTRQKVREAWGTHAEQKYPGQDMPAARPQKTAPSYDRLTELGAVWGVLNGWEMPNWFARDGVEAK' A
#
# COMPACT_ATOMS: atom_id res chain seq x y z
N SER A 1 1.11 -12.25 16.56
CA SER A 1 1.79 -11.16 17.31
C SER A 1 2.39 -10.22 16.29
N ASP A 2 2.24 -8.90 16.46
CA ASP A 2 2.76 -7.91 15.51
C ASP A 2 4.30 -7.89 15.41
N LEU A 3 4.97 -8.56 16.36
CA LEU A 3 6.41 -8.71 16.42
C LEU A 3 6.92 -9.97 15.71
N ASP A 4 6.04 -10.80 15.14
CA ASP A 4 6.46 -12.04 14.49
C ASP A 4 7.20 -11.76 13.17
N PRO A 5 8.45 -12.24 12.97
CA PRO A 5 9.19 -12.01 11.73
C PRO A 5 8.54 -12.66 10.50
N ARG A 6 7.75 -13.71 10.67
CA ARG A 6 7.06 -14.42 9.57
C ARG A 6 5.85 -13.67 9.01
N ARG A 7 5.52 -12.50 9.59
CA ARG A 7 4.49 -11.61 9.04
C ARG A 7 4.89 -11.00 7.69
N PHE A 8 6.17 -11.04 7.36
CA PHE A 8 6.70 -10.63 6.07
C PHE A 8 6.89 -11.84 5.17
N GLY A 9 6.49 -11.69 3.90
CA GLY A 9 6.79 -12.68 2.86
C GLY A 9 7.90 -12.19 1.93
N ASP A 10 8.09 -12.87 0.81
CA ASP A 10 9.15 -12.59 -0.17
C ASP A 10 9.12 -11.19 -0.78
N TYR A 11 8.03 -10.45 -0.58
CA TYR A 11 7.90 -9.05 -1.01
C TYR A 11 8.82 -8.12 -0.20
N ALA A 12 9.18 -8.45 1.04
CA ALA A 12 10.02 -7.60 1.88
C ALA A 12 11.52 -7.68 1.51
N ASN A 13 11.83 -7.32 0.26
CA ASN A 13 13.19 -7.30 -0.27
C ASN A 13 13.95 -6.02 0.13
N LYS A 14 15.25 -5.95 -0.18
CA LYS A 14 16.12 -4.84 0.22
C LYS A 14 15.64 -3.47 -0.26
N GLU A 15 15.09 -3.37 -1.46
CA GLU A 15 14.60 -2.08 -1.99
C GLU A 15 13.30 -1.67 -1.31
N TRP A 16 12.37 -2.62 -1.12
CA TRP A 16 11.13 -2.39 -0.38
C TRP A 16 11.43 -1.90 1.05
N THR A 17 12.33 -2.60 1.76
CA THR A 17 12.73 -2.22 3.12
C THR A 17 13.37 -0.83 3.15
N ARG A 18 14.25 -0.50 2.20
CA ARG A 18 14.88 0.82 2.12
C ARG A 18 13.84 1.94 2.02
N GLN A 19 12.88 1.80 1.11
CA GLN A 19 11.85 2.82 0.89
C GLN A 19 10.90 2.93 2.10
N LYS A 20 10.45 1.78 2.65
CA LYS A 20 9.57 1.76 3.82
C LYS A 20 10.21 2.30 5.09
N VAL A 21 11.50 2.05 5.32
CA VAL A 21 12.22 2.63 6.47
C VAL A 21 12.32 4.14 6.35
N ARG A 22 12.56 4.68 5.14
CA ARG A 22 12.58 6.13 4.91
C ARG A 22 11.22 6.78 5.16
N GLU A 23 10.14 6.16 4.69
CA GLU A 23 8.78 6.63 4.94
C GLU A 23 8.43 6.56 6.43
N ALA A 24 8.66 5.41 7.09
CA ALA A 24 8.33 5.22 8.50
C ALA A 24 9.11 6.16 9.41
N TRP A 25 10.38 6.44 9.10
CA TRP A 25 11.18 7.41 9.82
C TRP A 25 10.78 8.85 9.47
N GLY A 26 10.50 9.16 8.20
CA GLY A 26 10.07 10.49 7.77
C GLY A 26 8.77 10.93 8.43
N THR A 27 7.82 10.01 8.60
CA THR A 27 6.48 10.30 9.16
C THR A 27 6.35 9.92 10.64
N HIS A 28 7.45 9.60 11.33
CA HIS A 28 7.39 9.04 12.69
C HIS A 28 6.70 9.98 13.71
N ALA A 29 6.83 11.29 13.51
CA ALA A 29 6.27 12.33 14.38
C ALA A 29 4.94 12.92 13.85
N GLU A 30 4.45 12.44 12.70
CA GLU A 30 3.20 12.91 12.12
C GLU A 30 1.99 12.24 12.78
N GLN A 31 0.86 12.96 12.81
CA GLN A 31 -0.40 12.39 13.27
C GLN A 31 -0.87 11.32 12.29
N LYS A 32 -1.07 10.09 12.79
CA LYS A 32 -1.60 8.97 12.00
C LYS A 32 -3.11 8.88 12.17
N TYR A 33 -3.85 8.83 11.06
CA TYR A 33 -5.30 8.70 11.04
C TYR A 33 -5.74 7.26 10.74
N PRO A 34 -6.88 6.79 11.28
CA PRO A 34 -7.46 5.51 10.88
C PRO A 34 -7.72 5.49 9.37
N GLY A 35 -7.31 4.41 8.70
CA GLY A 35 -7.44 4.27 7.25
C GLY A 35 -6.43 5.06 6.42
N GLN A 36 -5.49 5.78 7.06
CA GLN A 36 -4.40 6.43 6.35
C GLN A 36 -3.48 5.39 5.72
N ASP A 37 -3.24 5.53 4.42
CA ASP A 37 -2.29 4.71 3.69
C ASP A 37 -0.90 5.36 3.64
N MET A 38 0.12 4.51 3.51
CA MET A 38 1.52 4.88 3.39
C MET A 38 2.05 4.29 2.08
N PRO A 39 2.16 5.09 1.01
CA PRO A 39 2.30 4.56 -0.34
C PRO A 39 3.74 4.18 -0.75
N ALA A 40 4.77 4.40 0.07
CA ALA A 40 6.14 4.12 -0.36
C ALA A 40 6.34 2.64 -0.74
N ALA A 41 7.21 2.39 -1.73
CA ALA A 41 7.48 1.07 -2.31
C ALA A 41 6.30 0.41 -3.07
N ARG A 42 5.27 1.19 -3.43
CA ARG A 42 4.15 0.74 -4.28
C ARG A 42 4.24 1.30 -5.71
N PRO A 43 3.69 0.60 -6.71
CA PRO A 43 3.12 -0.75 -6.65
C PRO A 43 4.21 -1.84 -6.65
N GLN A 44 3.99 -2.95 -5.96
CA GLN A 44 4.95 -4.06 -5.91
C GLN A 44 4.46 -5.36 -6.55
N LYS A 45 3.27 -5.84 -6.13
CA LYS A 45 2.60 -6.99 -6.76
C LYS A 45 1.21 -6.58 -7.18
N THR A 46 0.90 -6.74 -8.45
CA THR A 46 -0.40 -6.41 -9.03
C THR A 46 -1.07 -7.68 -9.56
N ALA A 47 -2.38 -7.77 -9.38
CA ALA A 47 -3.17 -8.78 -10.07
C ALA A 47 -3.28 -8.42 -11.57
N PRO A 48 -3.52 -9.38 -12.48
CA PRO A 48 -3.72 -9.09 -13.91
C PRO A 48 -4.86 -8.08 -14.19
N SER A 49 -5.81 -7.96 -13.27
CA SER A 49 -6.92 -7.01 -13.34
C SER A 49 -6.58 -5.60 -12.84
N TYR A 50 -5.34 -5.32 -12.42
CA TYR A 50 -4.95 -4.06 -11.79
C TYR A 50 -5.28 -2.84 -12.66
N ASP A 51 -4.91 -2.85 -13.94
CA ASP A 51 -5.18 -1.74 -14.85
C ASP A 51 -6.68 -1.53 -15.02
N ARG A 52 -7.43 -2.63 -15.21
CA ARG A 52 -8.89 -2.57 -15.39
C ARG A 52 -9.60 -2.04 -14.13
N LEU A 53 -9.15 -2.45 -12.96
CA LEU A 53 -9.74 -1.98 -11.69
C LEU A 53 -9.36 -0.52 -11.43
N THR A 54 -8.17 -0.10 -11.83
CA THR A 54 -7.74 1.31 -11.75
C THR A 54 -8.62 2.20 -12.64
N GLU A 55 -8.94 1.77 -13.86
CA GLU A 55 -9.89 2.46 -14.75
C GLU A 55 -11.29 2.61 -14.14
N LEU A 56 -11.69 1.65 -13.28
CA LEU A 56 -12.97 1.68 -12.58
C LEU A 56 -12.92 2.48 -11.27
N GLY A 57 -11.83 3.23 -11.02
CA GLY A 57 -11.68 4.09 -9.86
C GLY A 57 -11.24 3.36 -8.59
N ALA A 58 -10.54 2.22 -8.69
CA ALA A 58 -10.02 1.52 -7.53
C ALA A 58 -9.10 2.40 -6.68
N VAL A 59 -9.42 2.52 -5.39
CA VAL A 59 -8.54 3.09 -4.37
C VAL A 59 -7.77 1.97 -3.71
N TRP A 60 -6.46 2.02 -3.87
CA TRP A 60 -5.59 0.89 -3.60
C TRP A 60 -5.06 0.89 -2.17
N GLY A 61 -5.18 -0.24 -1.48
CA GLY A 61 -4.39 -0.60 -0.29
C GLY A 61 -3.36 -1.68 -0.60
N VAL A 62 -2.61 -2.08 0.43
CA VAL A 62 -1.65 -3.19 0.35
C VAL A 62 -1.98 -4.30 1.32
N LEU A 63 -1.93 -5.54 0.83
CA LEU A 63 -1.94 -6.75 1.65
C LEU A 63 -0.81 -7.68 1.24
N ASN A 64 0.16 -7.94 2.12
CA ASN A 64 1.32 -8.80 1.83
C ASN A 64 2.06 -8.48 0.52
N GLY A 65 2.20 -7.18 0.23
CA GLY A 65 2.83 -6.66 -0.99
C GLY A 65 1.93 -6.65 -2.23
N TRP A 66 0.72 -7.20 -2.14
CA TRP A 66 -0.28 -7.13 -3.20
C TRP A 66 -1.11 -5.86 -3.10
N GLU A 67 -1.29 -5.23 -4.25
CA GLU A 67 -2.24 -4.16 -4.47
C GLU A 67 -3.66 -4.74 -4.41
N MET A 68 -4.42 -4.34 -3.39
CA MET A 68 -5.80 -4.77 -3.18
C MET A 68 -6.71 -3.55 -3.14
N PRO A 69 -7.81 -3.52 -3.90
CA PRO A 69 -8.72 -2.39 -3.90
C PRO A 69 -9.47 -2.35 -2.56
N ASN A 70 -9.35 -1.24 -1.82
CA ASN A 70 -10.10 -1.02 -0.57
C ASN A 70 -11.55 -0.64 -0.88
N TRP A 71 -11.74 0.23 -1.88
CA TRP A 71 -13.04 0.69 -2.36
C TRP A 71 -12.90 1.26 -3.78
N PHE A 72 -14.02 1.61 -4.43
CA PHE A 72 -14.04 2.21 -5.76
C PHE A 72 -14.64 3.62 -5.69
N ALA A 73 -13.87 4.60 -6.15
CA ALA A 73 -14.29 5.99 -6.26
C ALA A 73 -15.40 6.14 -7.30
N ARG A 74 -16.42 6.93 -6.94
CA ARG A 74 -17.49 7.31 -7.87
C ARG A 74 -17.01 8.42 -8.81
N ASP A 75 -17.69 8.60 -9.93
CA ASP A 75 -17.39 9.66 -10.89
C ASP A 75 -17.28 11.03 -10.20
N GLY A 76 -16.15 11.69 -10.41
CA GLY A 76 -15.83 13.01 -9.82
C GLY A 76 -15.16 12.97 -8.44
N VAL A 77 -14.92 11.79 -7.85
CA VAL A 77 -14.13 11.63 -6.62
C VAL A 77 -12.71 11.19 -6.97
N GLU A 78 -11.70 11.87 -6.44
CA GLU A 78 -10.30 11.49 -6.67
C GLU A 78 -10.04 10.12 -6.03
N ALA A 79 -9.54 9.17 -6.82
CA ALA A 79 -9.14 7.86 -6.33
C ALA A 79 -7.77 7.99 -5.62
N LYS A 80 -7.81 8.30 -4.32
CA LYS A 80 -6.65 8.44 -3.44
C LYS A 80 -6.76 7.54 -2.21
#